data_AF-A0A8T4AEG0-F1
#
_entry.id   AF-A0A8T4AEG0-F1
#
_cell.length_a   1.000
_cell.length_b   1.000
_cell.length_c   1.000
_cell.angle_alpha   90.00
_cell.angle_beta   90.00
_cell.angle_gamma   90.00
#
_symmetry.space_group_name_H-M   'P 1'
#
loop_
_entity.id
_entity.type
_entity.pdbx_description
1 polymer ?
#
loop_
_entity_poly.entity_id
_entity_poly.type
_entity_poly.pdbx_seq_one_letter_code
_entity_poly.pdbx_strand_id
1 'polypeptide(L)'
;TQASLQFAEQNIKADRTAEDLLFQVLLDWGVDLSLPIVKEEIEGKAVYFVDAHAHGDYELAACFDDGVDEALVKALAKRKVMRVVFKDTGFAKDEIKDNVAQIFKQLSPETEVRAI
;
A
#
# COMPACT_ATOMS: atom_id res chain seq x y z
N THR A 1 47.59 -7.04 9.46
CA THR A 1 46.54 -6.78 10.46
C THR A 1 45.32 -6.25 9.73
N GLN A 2 44.24 -7.01 9.75
CA GLN A 2 43.00 -6.73 9.01
C GLN A 2 42.26 -5.60 9.75
N ALA A 3 42.36 -4.37 9.25
CA ALA A 3 41.70 -3.20 9.81
C ALA A 3 40.28 -3.12 9.26
N SER A 4 39.34 -3.48 10.13
CA SER A 4 37.95 -3.07 10.23
C SER A 4 37.48 -2.01 9.22
N LEU A 5 36.70 -2.44 8.23
CA LEU A 5 35.85 -1.57 7.42
C LEU A 5 34.41 -2.11 7.46
N GLN A 6 33.86 -2.21 8.67
CA GLN A 6 32.41 -2.25 8.89
C GLN A 6 31.89 -0.82 8.77
N PHE A 7 31.85 -0.32 7.54
CA PHE A 7 31.14 0.91 7.24
C PHE A 7 29.64 0.62 7.28
N ALA A 8 29.07 0.80 8.47
CA ALA A 8 27.69 1.19 8.74
C ALA A 8 26.71 1.03 7.56
N GLU A 9 26.14 -0.17 7.47
CA GLU A 9 24.90 -0.47 6.76
C GLU A 9 23.72 0.22 7.48
N GLN A 10 23.69 1.55 7.50
CA GLN A 10 22.61 2.34 8.12
C GLN A 10 22.24 3.52 7.21
N ASN A 11 22.29 3.33 5.89
CA ASN A 11 21.83 4.30 4.90
C ASN A 11 20.45 3.94 4.34
N ILE A 12 19.63 3.24 5.14
CA ILE A 12 18.19 3.20 4.92
C ILE A 12 17.70 4.53 5.48
N LYS A 13 17.41 5.50 4.60
CA LYS A 13 16.67 6.70 4.96
C LYS A 13 15.41 6.26 5.70
N ALA A 14 15.42 6.32 7.02
CA ALA A 14 14.32 5.93 7.90
C ALA A 14 13.11 6.89 7.82
N ASP A 15 13.10 7.78 6.81
CA ASP A 15 12.14 8.86 6.66
C ASP A 15 11.36 8.75 5.35
N ARG A 16 11.20 7.53 4.80
CA ARG A 16 10.18 7.31 3.79
C ARG A 16 8.82 7.33 4.47
N THR A 17 8.24 8.52 4.55
CA THR A 17 6.87 8.72 5.01
C THR A 17 5.91 7.98 4.09
N ALA A 18 4.71 7.67 4.58
CA ALA A 18 3.64 7.06 3.79
C ALA A 18 3.37 7.85 2.50
N GLU A 19 3.55 9.17 2.53
CA GLU A 19 3.43 10.06 1.39
C GLU A 19 4.56 9.84 0.37
N ASP A 20 5.83 9.74 0.76
CA ASP A 20 6.94 9.47 -0.19
C ASP A 20 6.73 8.15 -0.95
N LEU A 21 6.28 7.11 -0.22
CA LEU A 21 5.94 5.82 -0.82
C LEU A 21 4.74 5.94 -1.78
N LEU A 22 3.72 6.71 -1.40
CA LEU A 22 2.58 6.99 -2.27
C LEU A 22 3.03 7.69 -3.55
N PHE A 23 3.80 8.77 -3.44
CA PHE A 23 4.32 9.50 -4.59
C PHE A 23 5.16 8.60 -5.49
N GLN A 24 6.01 7.74 -4.93
CA GLN A 24 6.81 6.81 -5.72
C GLN A 24 5.94 5.80 -6.48
N VAL A 25 4.90 5.27 -5.84
CA VAL A 25 3.91 4.39 -6.47
C VAL A 25 3.17 5.11 -7.58
N LEU A 26 2.69 6.33 -7.34
CA LEU A 26 1.98 7.10 -8.36
C LEU A 26 2.86 7.36 -9.58
N LEU A 27 4.14 7.69 -9.38
CA LEU A 27 5.11 7.85 -10.46
C LEU A 27 5.37 6.54 -11.22
N ASP A 28 5.53 5.42 -10.50
CA ASP A 28 5.78 4.11 -11.09
C ASP A 28 4.61 3.61 -11.95
N TRP A 29 3.39 3.92 -11.52
CA TRP A 29 2.16 3.57 -12.24
C TRP A 29 1.73 4.63 -13.27
N GLY A 30 2.44 5.77 -13.34
CA GLY A 30 2.12 6.87 -14.23
C GLY A 30 0.80 7.58 -13.91
N VAL A 31 0.38 7.56 -12.64
CA VAL A 31 -0.82 8.25 -12.16
C VAL A 31 -0.50 9.73 -11.90
N ASP A 32 -1.38 10.61 -12.36
CA ASP A 32 -1.22 12.05 -12.19
C ASP A 32 -1.29 12.45 -10.70
N LEU A 33 -0.23 13.10 -10.22
CA LEU A 33 -0.16 13.67 -8.85
C LEU A 33 -1.13 14.83 -8.63
N SER A 34 -1.75 15.34 -9.71
CA SER A 34 -2.78 16.38 -9.65
C SER A 34 -4.16 15.84 -9.27
N LEU A 35 -4.34 14.52 -9.29
CA LEU A 35 -5.59 13.87 -8.94
C LEU A 35 -5.87 13.99 -7.43
N PRO A 36 -7.16 14.05 -7.04
CA PRO A 36 -7.51 14.16 -5.63
C PRO A 36 -7.07 12.91 -4.87
N ILE A 37 -6.33 13.14 -3.78
CA ILE A 37 -5.91 12.09 -2.84
C ILE A 37 -6.74 12.25 -1.57
N VAL A 38 -7.44 11.20 -1.19
CA VAL A 38 -8.28 11.13 0.00
C VAL A 38 -7.65 10.16 0.99
N LYS A 39 -7.24 10.67 2.14
CA LYS A 39 -6.78 9.82 3.25
C LYS A 39 -7.98 9.47 4.13
N GLU A 40 -8.23 8.18 4.29
CA GLU A 40 -9.24 7.65 5.20
C GLU A 40 -8.62 6.67 6.20
N GLU A 41 -9.22 6.60 7.38
CA GLU A 41 -8.84 5.61 8.39
C GLU A 41 -9.80 4.41 8.29
N ILE A 42 -9.25 3.23 7.99
CA ILE A 42 -10.00 1.98 7.91
C ILE A 42 -9.40 1.04 8.95
N GLU A 43 -10.22 0.55 9.88
CA GLU A 43 -9.76 -0.31 10.98
C GLU A 43 -8.60 0.27 11.81
N GLY A 44 -8.54 1.60 11.96
CA GLY A 44 -7.46 2.29 12.66
C GLY A 44 -6.16 2.38 11.85
N LYS A 45 -6.24 2.18 10.52
CA LYS A 45 -5.11 2.22 9.59
C LYS A 45 -5.31 3.31 8.55
N ALA A 46 -4.26 4.09 8.29
CA ALA A 46 -4.28 5.12 7.28
C ALA A 46 -4.21 4.52 5.87
N VAL A 47 -5.28 4.69 5.10
CA VAL A 47 -5.36 4.31 3.69
C VAL A 47 -5.52 5.56 2.83
N TYR A 48 -4.69 5.65 1.80
CA TYR A 48 -4.70 6.73 0.82
C TYR A 48 -5.41 6.25 -0.43
N PHE A 49 -6.50 6.90 -0.79
CA PHE A 49 -7.23 6.66 -2.02
C PHE A 49 -6.91 7.75 -3.02
N VAL A 50 -6.57 7.36 -4.23
CA VAL A 50 -6.16 8.24 -5.31
C VAL A 50 -7.13 8.07 -6.46
N ASP A 51 -7.52 9.21 -7.02
CA ASP A 51 -8.43 9.32 -8.15
C ASP A 51 -9.79 8.68 -7.89
N ALA A 52 -10.60 9.39 -7.12
CA ALA A 52 -12.00 9.04 -6.93
C ALA A 52 -12.77 9.34 -8.23
N HIS A 53 -13.05 8.30 -9.01
CA HIS A 53 -13.91 8.41 -10.17
C HIS A 53 -15.32 8.85 -9.75
N ALA A 54 -16.05 9.54 -10.64
CA ALA A 54 -17.38 10.05 -10.36
C ALA A 54 -18.41 8.97 -9.95
N HIS A 55 -18.10 7.69 -10.16
CA HIS A 55 -18.90 6.54 -9.77
C HIS A 55 -18.64 6.03 -8.34
N GLY A 56 -17.68 6.63 -7.61
CA GLY A 56 -17.33 6.24 -6.25
C GLY A 56 -16.25 5.14 -6.17
N ASP A 57 -15.70 4.74 -7.31
CA ASP A 57 -14.56 3.83 -7.40
C ASP A 57 -13.25 4.62 -7.30
N TYR A 58 -12.21 4.00 -6.75
CA TYR A 58 -10.88 4.59 -6.66
C TYR A 58 -9.94 3.86 -7.60
N GLU A 59 -9.15 4.61 -8.38
CA GLU A 59 -8.18 3.99 -9.29
C GLU A 59 -7.07 3.30 -8.50
N LEU A 60 -6.58 3.93 -7.43
CA LEU A 60 -5.51 3.39 -6.60
C LEU A 60 -5.79 3.61 -5.12
N ALA A 61 -5.64 2.55 -4.32
CA ALA A 61 -5.61 2.64 -2.87
C ALA A 61 -4.22 2.23 -2.37
N ALA A 62 -3.68 2.92 -1.38
CA ALA A 62 -2.38 2.60 -0.82
C ALA A 62 -2.44 2.62 0.70
N CYS A 63 -2.01 1.51 1.31
CA CYS A 63 -1.90 1.38 2.75
C CYS A 63 -0.44 1.17 3.14
N PHE A 64 0.14 2.18 3.78
CA PHE A 64 1.53 2.15 4.26
C PHE A 64 1.62 1.99 5.78
N ASP A 65 0.48 1.93 6.46
CA ASP A 65 0.40 1.65 7.89
C ASP A 65 0.85 0.22 8.19
N ASP A 66 1.40 0.02 9.38
CA ASP A 66 1.89 -1.29 9.84
C ASP A 66 0.78 -2.01 10.63
N GLY A 67 0.71 -3.33 10.55
CA GLY A 67 -0.39 -4.12 11.13
C GLY A 67 -1.61 -4.21 10.21
N VAL A 68 -1.39 -4.38 8.90
CA VAL A 68 -2.45 -4.72 7.95
C VAL A 68 -2.95 -6.13 8.26
N ASP A 69 -4.21 -6.20 8.71
CA ASP A 69 -4.94 -7.43 9.00
C ASP A 69 -5.88 -7.84 7.86
N GLU A 70 -6.38 -9.06 7.93
CA GLU A 70 -7.33 -9.61 6.95
C GLU A 70 -8.58 -8.75 6.80
N ALA A 71 -9.05 -8.17 7.91
CA ALA A 71 -10.26 -7.37 7.92
C ALA A 71 -10.09 -6.07 7.12
N LEU A 72 -8.87 -5.47 7.12
CA LEU A 72 -8.55 -4.27 6.36
C LEU A 72 -8.54 -4.61 4.88
N VAL A 73 -7.89 -5.71 4.52
CA VAL A 73 -7.87 -6.25 3.16
C VAL A 73 -9.29 -6.50 2.66
N LYS A 74 -10.14 -7.13 3.46
CA LYS A 74 -11.56 -7.36 3.12
C LYS A 74 -12.34 -6.06 2.98
N ALA A 75 -12.09 -5.06 3.81
CA ALA A 75 -12.73 -3.74 3.72
C ALA A 75 -12.32 -3.01 2.43
N LEU A 76 -11.04 -3.07 2.06
CA LEU A 76 -10.52 -2.50 0.80
C LEU A 76 -11.05 -3.24 -0.43
N ALA A 77 -11.09 -4.56 -0.38
CA ALA A 77 -11.66 -5.36 -1.46
C ALA A 77 -13.16 -5.09 -1.66
N LYS A 78 -13.90 -4.71 -0.61
CA LYS A 78 -15.30 -4.25 -0.75
C LYS A 78 -15.42 -2.87 -1.39
N ARG A 79 -14.38 -2.03 -1.34
CA ARG A 79 -14.37 -0.70 -1.96
C ARG A 79 -14.13 -0.72 -3.48
N LYS A 80 -14.02 -1.91 -4.10
CA LYS A 80 -13.86 -2.10 -5.55
C LYS A 80 -12.82 -1.16 -6.18
N VAL A 81 -11.68 -1.04 -5.52
CA VAL A 81 -10.57 -0.25 -6.05
C VAL A 81 -9.95 -0.98 -7.24
N MET A 82 -9.51 -0.27 -8.26
CA MET A 82 -8.87 -0.93 -9.41
C MET A 82 -7.48 -1.44 -9.05
N ARG A 83 -6.76 -0.70 -8.20
CA ARG A 83 -5.40 -1.01 -7.79
C ARG A 83 -5.24 -0.81 -6.29
N VAL A 84 -4.50 -1.68 -5.65
CA VAL A 84 -4.16 -1.55 -4.24
C VAL A 84 -2.67 -1.79 -4.02
N VAL A 85 -2.06 -0.95 -3.17
CA VAL A 85 -0.66 -1.05 -2.82
C VAL A 85 -0.50 -1.17 -1.32
N PHE A 86 0.27 -2.15 -0.90
CA PHE A 86 0.61 -2.38 0.49
C PHE A 86 2.13 -2.29 0.68
N LYS A 87 2.54 -1.90 1.88
CA LYS A 87 3.92 -2.05 2.31
C LYS A 87 4.18 -3.51 2.66
N ASP A 88 5.24 -4.11 2.13
CA ASP A 88 5.60 -5.52 2.33
C ASP A 88 5.85 -5.84 3.82
N THR A 89 6.43 -4.88 4.52
CA THR A 89 6.66 -4.94 5.98
C THR A 89 5.48 -4.45 6.82
N GLY A 90 4.43 -3.95 6.18
CA GLY A 90 3.24 -3.43 6.86
C GLY A 90 2.22 -4.49 7.26
N PHE A 91 2.36 -5.75 6.81
CA PHE A 91 1.43 -6.81 7.16
C PHE A 91 1.61 -7.27 8.62
N ALA A 92 0.48 -7.47 9.33
CA ALA A 92 0.51 -7.97 10.70
C ALA A 92 1.05 -9.41 10.78
N LYS A 93 0.83 -10.20 9.72
CA LYS A 93 1.29 -11.59 9.59
C LYS A 93 1.64 -11.90 8.14
N ASP A 94 2.66 -12.74 7.93
CA ASP A 94 3.02 -13.28 6.61
C ASP A 94 1.85 -14.02 5.93
N GLU A 95 0.98 -14.66 6.73
CA GLU A 95 -0.22 -15.33 6.22
C GLU A 95 -1.19 -14.37 5.53
N ILE A 96 -1.26 -13.11 5.98
CA ILE A 96 -2.11 -12.09 5.34
C ILE A 96 -1.50 -11.67 4.01
N LYS A 97 -0.17 -11.52 3.96
CA LYS A 97 0.56 -11.20 2.73
C LYS A 97 0.39 -12.28 1.67
N ASP A 98 0.39 -13.55 2.04
CA ASP A 98 0.14 -14.66 1.10
C ASP A 98 -1.34 -14.70 0.67
N ASN A 99 -2.26 -14.47 1.63
CA ASN A 99 -3.70 -14.52 1.36
C ASN A 99 -4.28 -13.27 0.69
N VAL A 100 -3.63 -12.10 0.74
CA VAL A 100 -4.18 -10.82 0.27
C VAL A 100 -4.64 -10.93 -1.19
N ALA A 101 -3.81 -11.54 -2.05
CA ALA A 101 -4.12 -11.75 -3.46
C ALA A 101 -5.33 -12.68 -3.64
N GLN A 102 -5.49 -13.69 -2.77
CA GLN A 102 -6.63 -14.59 -2.80
C GLN A 102 -7.92 -13.88 -2.36
N ILE A 103 -7.87 -13.07 -1.30
CA ILE A 103 -9.03 -12.33 -0.79
C ILE A 103 -9.53 -11.35 -1.85
N PHE A 104 -8.62 -10.60 -2.47
CA PHE A 104 -8.96 -9.75 -3.60
C PHE A 104 -9.52 -10.58 -4.76
N LYS A 105 -8.91 -11.71 -5.15
CA LYS A 105 -9.50 -12.58 -6.18
C LYS A 105 -10.93 -13.05 -5.89
N GLN A 106 -11.29 -13.28 -4.63
CA GLN A 106 -12.65 -13.70 -4.26
C GLN A 106 -13.65 -12.55 -4.25
N LEU A 107 -13.24 -11.37 -3.79
CA LEU A 107 -14.14 -10.22 -3.60
C LEU A 107 -14.16 -9.26 -4.80
N SER A 108 -13.02 -9.08 -5.45
CA SER A 108 -12.77 -8.19 -6.59
C SER A 108 -11.60 -8.73 -7.44
N PRO A 109 -11.85 -9.75 -8.29
CA PRO A 109 -10.81 -10.36 -9.14
C PRO A 109 -10.19 -9.40 -10.16
N GLU A 110 -10.83 -8.25 -10.36
CA GLU A 110 -10.41 -7.18 -11.26
C GLU A 110 -9.39 -6.24 -10.58
N THR A 111 -9.26 -6.28 -9.25
CA THR A 111 -8.34 -5.43 -8.50
C THR A 111 -6.92 -5.97 -8.57
N GLU A 112 -5.98 -5.12 -8.96
CA GLU A 112 -4.56 -5.45 -8.96
C GLU A 112 -3.93 -5.14 -7.59
N VAL A 113 -3.30 -6.13 -6.97
CA VAL A 113 -2.65 -6.00 -5.66
C VAL A 113 -1.14 -5.96 -5.83
N ARG A 114 -0.49 -4.97 -5.25
CA ARG A 114 0.97 -4.83 -5.24
C ARG A 114 1.50 -4.66 -3.82
N ALA A 115 2.62 -5.30 -3.51
CA ALA A 115 3.37 -5.10 -2.28
C ALA A 115 4.75 -4.52 -2.61
N ILE A 116 5.24 -3.54 -1.84
CA ILE A 116 6.54 -2.88 -2.02
C ILE A 116 7.40 -2.84 -0.75
#